data_AF-A0A5C9DZH7-F1
#
_entry.id   AF-A0A5C9DZH7-F1
#
_cell.length_a   1.000
_cell.length_b   1.000
_cell.length_c   1.000
_cell.angle_alpha   90.00
_cell.angle_beta   90.00
_cell.angle_gamma   90.00
#
_symmetry.space_group_name_H-M   'P 1'
#
loop_
_entity.id
_entity.type
_entity.pdbx_description
1 polymer ?
#
loop_
_entity_poly.entity_id
_entity_poly.type
_entity_poly.pdbx_seq_one_letter_code
_entity_poly.pdbx_strand_id
1 'polypeptide(L)'
;MKCERCLRACQNDAIYFDNSVRKVDYTKCKYCLGCVQVCPRNAIEVSSVMPKEVLTIKVDHDRCNLCLECIADDKSFCPNNLFYVSKKDKDGKSTKKINFKFREISKCQGCLKCELSCPEKAIQPISFET
;
A
#
# COMPACT_ATOMS: atom_id res chain seq x y z
N MET A 1 11.46 -10.42 35.50
CA MET A 1 11.07 -11.47 34.53
C MET A 1 10.80 -10.83 33.16
N LYS A 2 11.56 -11.21 32.13
CA LYS A 2 11.33 -10.81 30.73
C LYS A 2 10.38 -11.83 30.08
N CYS A 3 9.28 -11.38 29.44
CA CYS A 3 8.21 -12.27 28.95
C CYS A 3 8.42 -12.78 27.51
N GLU A 4 9.01 -11.96 26.63
CA GLU A 4 9.49 -12.34 25.28
C GLU A 4 8.45 -12.92 24.30
N ARG A 5 7.16 -12.98 24.64
CA ARG A 5 6.10 -13.45 23.73
C ARG A 5 6.02 -12.67 22.42
N CYS A 6 6.12 -11.34 22.50
CA CYS A 6 6.14 -10.48 21.33
C CYS A 6 7.33 -10.78 20.39
N LEU A 7 8.50 -11.12 20.94
CA LEU A 7 9.69 -11.50 20.17
C LEU A 7 9.41 -12.79 19.37
N ARG A 8 8.88 -13.83 20.03
CA ARG A 8 8.55 -15.11 19.39
C ARG A 8 7.40 -15.02 18.39
N ALA A 9 6.47 -14.09 18.59
CA ALA A 9 5.33 -13.89 17.69
C ALA A 9 5.70 -13.08 16.43
N CYS A 10 6.83 -12.37 16.43
CA CYS A 10 7.24 -11.57 15.29
C CYS A 10 7.95 -12.44 14.25
N GLN A 11 7.25 -12.82 13.17
CA GLN A 11 7.83 -13.61 12.08
C GLN A 11 8.91 -12.89 11.26
N ASN A 12 9.04 -11.58 11.42
CA ASN A 12 9.97 -10.74 10.66
C ASN A 12 11.16 -10.26 11.50
N ASP A 13 11.32 -10.79 12.73
CA ASP A 13 12.38 -10.39 13.67
C ASP A 13 12.48 -8.86 13.86
N ALA A 14 11.32 -8.18 13.82
CA ALA A 14 11.23 -6.73 13.95
C ALA A 14 11.31 -6.25 15.41
N ILE A 15 11.17 -7.14 16.40
CA ILE A 15 11.21 -6.77 17.81
C ILE A 15 12.54 -7.21 18.39
N TYR A 16 13.23 -6.34 19.13
CA TYR A 16 14.52 -6.66 19.75
C TYR A 16 14.69 -5.95 21.09
N PHE A 17 15.74 -6.34 21.83
CA PHE A 17 16.11 -5.71 23.08
C PHE A 17 17.39 -4.88 22.91
N ASP A 18 17.36 -3.65 23.38
CA ASP A 18 18.51 -2.77 23.52
C ASP A 18 18.60 -2.34 24.99
N ASN A 19 19.65 -2.78 25.69
CA ASN A 19 19.88 -2.47 27.11
C ASN A 19 18.64 -2.72 28.01
N SER A 20 17.96 -3.84 27.78
CA SER A 20 16.70 -4.25 28.45
C SER A 20 15.45 -3.42 28.12
N VAL A 21 15.55 -2.42 27.24
CA VAL A 21 14.41 -1.73 26.63
C VAL A 21 13.99 -2.49 25.38
N ARG A 22 12.68 -2.72 25.19
CA ARG A 22 12.18 -3.28 23.94
C ARG A 22 12.10 -2.19 22.89
N LYS A 23 12.64 -2.49 21.71
CA LYS A 23 12.55 -1.65 20.52
C LYS A 23 11.93 -2.43 19.37
N VAL A 24 11.37 -1.69 18.42
CA VAL A 24 10.80 -2.22 17.19
C VAL A 24 11.55 -1.61 16.01
N ASP A 25 12.10 -2.45 15.15
CA ASP A 25 12.62 -2.08 13.84
C ASP A 25 11.43 -1.94 12.87
N TYR A 26 11.03 -0.70 12.64
CA TYR A 26 9.89 -0.38 11.78
C TYR A 26 10.14 -0.74 10.30
N THR A 27 11.39 -0.91 9.88
CA THR A 27 11.72 -1.32 8.50
C THR A 27 11.37 -2.79 8.25
N LYS A 28 11.46 -3.63 9.29
CA LYS A 28 11.10 -5.05 9.27
C LYS A 28 9.64 -5.31 9.64
N CYS A 29 9.04 -4.41 10.40
CA CYS A 29 7.66 -4.54 10.86
C CYS A 29 6.68 -4.53 9.66
N LYS A 30 5.88 -5.61 9.52
CA LYS A 30 4.83 -5.72 8.50
C LYS A 30 3.43 -5.41 9.01
N TYR A 31 3.34 -4.80 10.20
CA TYR A 31 2.08 -4.39 10.81
C TYR A 31 1.04 -5.53 10.97
N CYS A 32 1.50 -6.77 11.16
CA CYS A 32 0.64 -7.95 11.28
C CYS A 32 -0.07 -8.07 12.63
N LEU A 33 0.21 -7.16 13.57
CA LEU A 33 -0.37 -7.08 14.92
C LEU A 33 -0.17 -8.33 15.81
N GLY A 34 0.59 -9.34 15.38
CA GLY A 34 0.81 -10.56 16.16
C GLY A 34 1.41 -10.32 17.55
N CYS A 35 2.30 -9.33 17.68
CA CYS A 35 2.88 -8.94 18.97
C CYS A 35 1.86 -8.35 19.96
N VAL A 36 0.84 -7.65 19.46
CA VAL A 36 -0.26 -7.08 20.27
C VAL A 36 -1.11 -8.23 20.81
N GLN A 37 -1.51 -9.16 19.92
CA GLN A 37 -2.40 -10.28 20.25
C GLN A 37 -1.84 -11.21 21.33
N VAL A 38 -0.52 -11.48 21.31
CA VAL A 38 0.10 -12.40 22.29
C VAL A 38 0.46 -11.73 23.62
N CYS A 39 0.29 -10.41 23.76
CA CYS A 39 0.73 -9.66 24.92
C CYS A 39 -0.31 -9.76 26.05
N PRO A 40 -0.08 -10.54 27.12
CA PRO A 40 -1.09 -10.75 28.18
C PRO A 40 -1.28 -9.52 29.08
N ARG A 41 -0.46 -8.48 28.92
CA ARG A 41 -0.49 -7.26 29.73
C ARG A 41 -0.95 -6.03 28.93
N ASN A 42 -1.35 -6.20 27.67
CA ASN A 42 -1.68 -5.11 26.76
C ASN A 42 -0.60 -4.00 26.71
N ALA A 43 0.67 -4.39 26.88
CA ALA A 43 1.80 -3.46 26.95
C ALA A 43 2.27 -2.94 25.59
N ILE A 44 1.59 -3.33 24.50
CA ILE A 44 1.92 -2.92 23.13
C ILE A 44 0.62 -2.39 22.54
N GLU A 45 0.65 -1.14 22.11
CA GLU A 45 -0.44 -0.46 21.43
C GLU A 45 0.08 0.08 20.09
N VAL A 46 -0.74 0.01 19.06
CA VAL A 46 -0.43 0.53 17.72
C VAL A 46 -1.37 1.71 17.47
N SER A 47 -0.86 2.93 17.66
CA SER A 47 -1.61 4.18 17.51
C SER A 47 -1.72 4.65 16.06
N SER A 48 -0.69 4.38 15.25
CA SER A 48 -0.72 4.59 13.81
C SER A 48 0.10 3.53 13.11
N VAL A 49 -0.52 2.90 12.11
CA VAL A 49 0.21 2.21 11.06
C VAL A 49 0.60 3.33 10.11
N MET A 50 1.85 3.80 10.13
CA MET A 50 2.29 4.82 9.17
C MET A 50 2.04 4.25 7.76
N PRO A 51 1.02 4.73 7.03
CA PRO A 51 0.86 4.31 5.66
C PRO A 51 2.10 4.86 4.95
N LYS A 52 2.78 4.06 4.14
CA LYS A 52 3.71 4.64 3.16
C LYS A 52 2.92 5.73 2.41
N GLU A 53 3.29 6.99 2.58
CA GLU A 53 2.59 8.08 1.89
C GLU A 53 2.82 7.87 0.39
N VAL A 54 1.75 7.47 -0.30
CA VAL A 54 1.78 7.34 -1.75
C VAL A 54 1.77 8.74 -2.33
N LEU A 55 2.89 9.14 -2.93
CA LEU A 55 3.05 10.45 -3.56
C LEU A 55 2.31 10.52 -4.89
N THR A 56 2.34 9.42 -5.64
CA THR A 56 1.68 9.30 -6.94
C THR A 56 1.55 7.83 -7.35
N ILE A 57 0.76 7.58 -8.38
CA ILE A 57 0.60 6.29 -9.02
C ILE A 57 1.10 6.41 -10.46
N LYS A 58 2.08 5.59 -10.82
CA LYS A 58 2.56 5.46 -12.20
C LYS A 58 1.78 4.34 -12.90
N VAL A 59 1.33 4.61 -14.12
CA VAL A 59 0.72 3.61 -15.00
C VAL A 59 1.65 3.36 -16.18
N ASP A 60 2.16 2.14 -16.29
CA ASP A 60 2.94 1.66 -17.43
C ASP A 60 2.00 1.31 -18.58
N HIS A 61 2.00 2.16 -19.60
CA HIS A 61 1.13 2.00 -20.76
C HIS A 61 1.59 0.95 -21.76
N ASP A 62 2.82 0.46 -21.65
CA ASP A 62 3.33 -0.60 -22.51
C ASP A 62 2.89 -1.97 -21.98
N ARG A 63 2.65 -2.07 -20.67
CA ARG A 63 2.09 -3.26 -20.01
C ARG A 63 0.57 -3.25 -19.89
N CYS A 64 -0.04 -2.06 -19.84
CA CYS A 64 -1.48 -1.95 -19.67
C CYS A 64 -2.25 -2.48 -20.89
N ASN A 65 -2.98 -3.58 -20.71
CA ASN A 65 -3.83 -4.17 -21.76
C ASN A 65 -5.24 -3.54 -21.90
N LEU A 66 -5.54 -2.49 -21.13
CA LEU A 66 -6.86 -1.84 -21.06
C LEU A 66 -8.03 -2.78 -20.66
N CYS A 67 -7.85 -3.66 -19.67
CA CYS A 67 -8.93 -4.49 -19.11
C CYS A 67 -10.08 -3.68 -18.43
N LEU A 68 -9.84 -2.42 -18.09
CA LEU A 68 -10.78 -1.48 -17.45
C LEU A 68 -11.21 -1.84 -16.00
N GLU A 69 -10.67 -2.89 -15.40
CA GLU A 69 -10.98 -3.24 -14.00
C GLU A 69 -10.66 -2.10 -13.02
N CYS A 70 -9.60 -1.34 -13.31
CA CYS A 70 -9.18 -0.24 -12.44
C CYS A 70 -10.14 0.96 -12.40
N ILE A 71 -11.09 1.03 -13.33
CA ILE A 71 -12.11 2.07 -13.39
C ILE A 71 -13.51 1.55 -13.03
N ALA A 72 -13.63 0.29 -12.58
CA ALA A 72 -14.92 -0.27 -12.19
C ALA A 72 -15.54 0.52 -11.02
N ASP A 73 -16.84 0.78 -11.09
CA ASP A 73 -17.59 1.58 -10.09
C ASP A 73 -17.95 0.81 -8.82
N ASP A 74 -17.59 -0.47 -8.76
CA ASP A 74 -17.84 -1.36 -7.60
C ASP A 74 -16.89 -1.09 -6.42
N LYS A 75 -15.97 -0.11 -6.55
CA LYS A 75 -14.97 0.27 -5.55
C LYS A 75 -14.03 -0.87 -5.15
N SER A 76 -14.06 -1.99 -5.87
CA SER A 76 -13.25 -3.18 -5.57
C SER A 76 -11.77 -2.88 -5.79
N PHE A 77 -11.46 -2.16 -6.88
CA PHE A 77 -10.11 -1.80 -7.26
C PHE A 77 -9.58 -0.54 -6.58
N CYS A 78 -10.35 0.56 -6.64
CA CYS A 78 -10.01 1.83 -6.01
C CYS A 78 -11.23 2.36 -5.25
N PRO A 79 -11.21 2.41 -3.90
CA PRO A 79 -12.37 2.85 -3.13
C PRO A 79 -12.78 4.30 -3.41
N ASN A 80 -11.86 5.10 -3.95
CA ASN A 80 -12.03 6.53 -4.23
C ASN A 80 -12.04 6.86 -5.74
N ASN A 81 -12.17 5.85 -6.62
CA ASN A 81 -12.30 6.02 -8.09
C ASN A 81 -11.31 7.03 -8.69
N LEU A 82 -10.02 6.83 -8.39
CA LEU A 82 -8.93 7.72 -8.80
C LEU A 82 -8.34 7.39 -10.18
N PHE A 83 -8.88 6.40 -10.89
CA PHE A 83 -8.47 6.06 -12.25
C PHE A 83 -9.51 6.52 -13.27
N TYR A 84 -9.07 6.87 -14.48
CA TYR A 84 -9.95 7.29 -15.57
C TYR A 84 -9.34 6.99 -16.94
N VAL A 85 -10.17 6.87 -17.98
CA VAL A 85 -9.70 6.74 -19.37
C VAL A 85 -9.61 8.12 -20.01
N SER A 86 -8.51 8.40 -20.70
CA SER A 86 -8.43 9.52 -21.65
C SER A 86 -8.36 9.00 -23.08
N LYS A 87 -8.94 9.77 -24.01
CA LYS A 87 -8.87 9.54 -25.45
C LYS A 87 -8.03 10.66 -26.06
N LYS A 88 -7.02 10.31 -26.85
CA LYS A 88 -6.30 11.25 -27.71
C LYS A 88 -6.51 10.86 -29.15
N ASP A 89 -7.13 11.76 -29.88
CA ASP A 89 -7.28 11.67 -31.33
C ASP A 89 -6.14 12.47 -31.96
N LYS A 90 -5.21 11.76 -32.59
CA LYS A 90 -4.16 12.37 -33.42
C LYS A 90 -4.14 11.65 -34.76
N ASP A 91 -4.20 12.41 -35.86
CA ASP A 91 -4.06 11.92 -37.23
C ASP A 91 -4.98 10.73 -37.57
N GLY A 92 -6.27 10.85 -37.19
CA GLY A 92 -7.28 9.80 -37.44
C GLY A 92 -7.14 8.55 -36.57
N LYS A 93 -6.16 8.47 -35.67
CA LYS A 93 -5.95 7.34 -34.77
C LYS A 93 -6.37 7.72 -33.34
N SER A 94 -7.49 7.14 -32.89
CA SER A 94 -7.97 7.30 -31.51
C SER A 94 -7.21 6.36 -30.57
N THR A 95 -6.48 6.91 -29.61
CA THR A 95 -5.72 6.14 -28.61
C THR A 95 -6.36 6.30 -27.23
N LYS A 96 -6.71 5.19 -26.59
CA LYS A 96 -7.25 5.14 -25.22
C LYS A 96 -6.12 4.84 -24.24
N LYS A 97 -6.10 5.51 -23.09
CA LYS A 97 -5.09 5.28 -22.02
C LYS A 97 -5.70 5.41 -20.63
N ILE A 98 -5.26 4.58 -19.69
CA ILE A 98 -5.64 4.64 -18.26
C ILE A 98 -4.77 5.65 -17.50
N ASN A 99 -5.38 6.62 -16.86
CA ASN A 99 -4.69 7.69 -16.15
C ASN A 99 -5.11 7.69 -14.69
N PHE A 100 -4.23 8.18 -13.83
CA PHE A 100 -4.50 8.40 -12.42
C PHE A 100 -4.77 9.89 -12.15
N LYS A 101 -5.76 10.19 -11.31
CA LYS A 101 -6.14 11.56 -10.93
C LYS A 101 -5.14 12.13 -9.92
N PHE A 102 -3.97 12.52 -10.40
CA PHE A 102 -2.90 13.07 -9.54
C PHE A 102 -3.36 14.26 -8.68
N ARG A 103 -4.22 15.14 -9.21
CA ARG A 103 -4.79 16.28 -8.46
C ARG A 103 -5.68 15.87 -7.28
N GLU A 104 -6.13 14.62 -7.25
CA GLU A 104 -6.97 14.04 -6.20
C GLU A 104 -6.19 13.03 -5.34
N ILE A 105 -4.86 13.07 -5.37
CA ILE A 105 -4.00 12.17 -4.59
C ILE A 105 -4.28 12.23 -3.08
N SER A 106 -4.75 13.36 -2.56
CA SER A 106 -5.18 13.50 -1.16
C SER A 106 -6.32 12.56 -0.77
N LYS A 107 -7.09 12.06 -1.74
CA LYS A 107 -8.13 11.03 -1.53
C LYS A 107 -7.57 9.61 -1.61
N CYS A 108 -6.31 9.41 -2.00
CA CYS A 108 -5.68 8.09 -2.04
C CYS A 108 -5.41 7.62 -0.60
N GLN A 109 -5.97 6.47 -0.23
CA GLN A 109 -5.75 5.89 1.10
C GLN A 109 -4.41 5.14 1.23
N GLY A 110 -3.62 5.06 0.16
CA GLY A 110 -2.38 4.28 0.17
C GLY A 110 -2.57 2.77 0.40
N CYS A 111 -3.77 2.23 0.10
CA CYS A 111 -4.11 0.83 0.38
C CYS A 111 -3.42 -0.23 -0.52
N LEU A 112 -2.65 0.21 -1.53
CA LEU A 112 -1.90 -0.62 -2.49
C LEU A 112 -2.72 -1.65 -3.31
N LYS A 113 -4.05 -1.68 -3.16
CA LYS A 113 -4.93 -2.56 -3.96
C LYS A 113 -4.69 -2.45 -5.45
N CYS A 114 -4.47 -1.23 -5.96
CA CYS A 114 -4.24 -1.01 -7.38
C CYS A 114 -2.99 -1.71 -7.95
N GLU A 115 -1.95 -1.90 -7.14
CA GLU A 115 -0.77 -2.68 -7.52
C GLU A 115 -1.08 -4.18 -7.49
N LEU A 116 -1.77 -4.62 -6.44
CA LEU A 116 -2.07 -6.03 -6.19
C LEU A 116 -3.12 -6.60 -7.15
N SER A 117 -4.13 -5.80 -7.50
CA SER A 117 -5.26 -6.20 -8.33
C SER A 117 -4.99 -6.03 -9.83
N CYS A 118 -3.94 -5.31 -10.25
CA CYS A 118 -3.66 -5.14 -11.68
C CYS A 118 -3.07 -6.44 -12.26
N PRO A 119 -3.78 -7.12 -13.19
CA PRO A 119 -3.32 -8.42 -13.72
C PRO A 119 -1.98 -8.31 -14.46
N GLU A 120 -1.78 -7.20 -15.18
CA GLU A 120 -0.56 -6.92 -15.95
C GLU A 120 0.56 -6.29 -15.11
N LYS A 121 0.33 -6.03 -13.81
CA LYS A 121 1.24 -5.29 -12.94
C LYS A 121 1.71 -3.96 -13.56
N ALA A 122 0.82 -3.31 -14.29
CA ALA A 122 1.07 -2.05 -14.99
C ALA A 122 0.98 -0.83 -14.04
N ILE A 123 0.41 -0.99 -12.84
CA ILE A 123 0.19 0.10 -11.90
C ILE A 123 1.19 0.01 -10.76
N GLN A 124 1.99 1.06 -10.58
CA GLN A 124 3.07 1.12 -9.59
C GLN A 124 2.89 2.35 -8.69
N PRO A 125 2.61 2.16 -7.39
CA PRO A 125 2.63 3.23 -6.40
C PRO A 125 4.06 3.75 -6.18
N ILE A 126 4.22 5.06 -6.21
CA ILE A 126 5.47 5.73 -5.84
C ILE A 126 5.30 6.25 -4.41
N SER A 127 6.12 5.75 -3.50
CA SER A 127 6.18 6.16 -2.10
C SER A 127 7.59 6.61 -1.74
N PHE A 128 7.74 7.56 -0.81
CA PHE A 128 9.05 7.79 -0.18
C PHE A 128 9.38 6.62 0.76
N GLU A 129 10.63 6.15 0.69
CA GLU A 129 11.24 5.40 1.79
C GLU A 129 11.96 6.43 2.66
N THR A 130 11.42 6.67 3.85
CA THR A 130 12.12 7.39 4.92
C THR A 130 12.97 6.42 5.73
#